data_AF-A0A397EYC5-F1
#
_entry.id   AF-A0A397EYC5-F1
#
_cell.length_a   1.000
_cell.length_b   1.000
_cell.length_c   1.000
_cell.angle_alpha   90.00
_cell.angle_beta   90.00
_cell.angle_gamma   90.00
#
_symmetry.space_group_name_H-M   'P 1'
#
loop_
_entity.id
_entity.type
_entity.pdbx_description
1 polymer ?
#
loop_
_entity_poly.entity_id
_entity_poly.type
_entity_poly.pdbx_seq_one_letter_code
_entity_poly.pdbx_strand_id
1 'polypeptide(L)'
;MSRRCAMEAMPLLRKAPPTDQDKAQQELALNPHRPLRSWLHGVVAVVSLLLVLVGLTSISSSITPPVSSNLSPPPSTPLNVRTVWVVVNRTVDGQLVAAATFDVAADTIDGSTSHAYATFNDSVPRIGWSQLWLRATPASSNSSDAFNQAMYAAGYAEGALTHRRIHEHYWNTRSYFFGRVPTAINLASAARVYDFLDRNVRWLRSQVATMDTNDTLHWAMVGGVLAQLEGLVQGYNDHRGVEDSSLSELDLLFLNADGDMPNLIARTMPPAADAATVTSLTKPSTSNFKCSA
;
A
#
# COMPACT_ATOMS: atom_id res chain seq x y z
N MET A 1 27.15 15.65 -49.75
CA MET A 1 26.30 14.56 -50.30
C MET A 1 26.01 13.58 -49.17
N SER A 2 24.84 13.73 -48.55
CA SER A 2 24.39 12.99 -47.38
C SER A 2 23.55 11.78 -47.84
N ARG A 3 23.95 10.57 -47.46
CA ARG A 3 23.16 9.35 -47.68
C ARG A 3 22.32 9.07 -46.43
N ARG A 4 21.00 9.21 -46.58
CA ARG A 4 19.99 8.81 -45.59
C ARG A 4 19.97 7.28 -45.50
N CYS A 5 20.06 6.74 -44.29
CA CYS A 5 19.72 5.35 -44.00
C CYS A 5 18.23 5.31 -43.64
N ALA A 6 17.42 4.63 -44.46
CA ALA A 6 16.01 4.39 -44.18
C ALA A 6 15.88 3.19 -43.24
N MET A 7 15.18 3.36 -42.11
CA MET A 7 14.74 2.24 -41.28
C MET A 7 13.45 1.68 -41.87
N GLU A 8 13.49 0.45 -42.36
CA GLU A 8 12.31 -0.34 -42.68
C GLU A 8 11.54 -0.67 -41.38
N ALA A 9 10.22 -0.46 -41.41
CA ALA A 9 9.32 -0.81 -40.34
C ALA A 9 9.10 -2.34 -40.31
N MET A 10 9.37 -2.96 -39.16
CA MET A 10 9.00 -4.36 -38.89
C MET A 10 7.46 -4.48 -38.78
N PRO A 11 6.82 -5.43 -39.48
CA PRO A 11 5.38 -5.65 -39.33
C PRO A 11 5.07 -6.30 -37.98
N LEU A 12 4.15 -5.69 -37.23
CA LEU A 12 3.56 -6.26 -36.02
C LEU A 12 2.80 -7.55 -36.38
N LEU A 13 3.34 -8.70 -35.96
CA LEU A 13 2.65 -9.99 -35.99
C LEU A 13 1.39 -9.90 -35.11
N ARG A 14 0.22 -9.71 -35.74
CA ARG A 14 -1.08 -9.96 -35.09
C ARG A 14 -1.14 -11.44 -34.73
N LYS A 15 -1.16 -11.73 -33.42
CA LYS A 15 -1.44 -13.07 -32.91
C LYS A 15 -2.85 -13.47 -33.36
N ALA A 16 -2.99 -14.62 -34.02
CA ALA A 16 -4.27 -15.15 -34.46
C ALA A 16 -5.18 -15.41 -33.24
N PRO A 17 -6.52 -15.30 -33.39
CA PRO A 17 -7.45 -15.62 -32.32
C PRO A 17 -7.31 -17.09 -31.90
N PRO A 18 -7.48 -17.40 -30.60
CA PRO A 18 -7.31 -18.75 -30.07
C PRO A 18 -8.28 -19.74 -30.73
N THR A 19 -7.78 -20.92 -31.05
CA THR A 19 -8.56 -22.01 -31.62
C THR A 19 -9.51 -22.58 -30.56
N ASP A 20 -10.54 -23.30 -30.97
CA ASP A 20 -11.49 -23.90 -30.01
C ASP A 20 -10.83 -24.97 -29.13
N GLN A 21 -9.68 -25.54 -29.55
CA GLN A 21 -8.84 -26.38 -28.69
C GLN A 21 -8.12 -25.58 -27.60
N ASP A 22 -7.62 -24.38 -27.91
CA ASP A 22 -6.98 -23.50 -26.93
C ASP A 22 -7.98 -23.05 -25.85
N LYS A 23 -9.23 -22.76 -26.24
CA LYS A 23 -10.30 -22.40 -25.30
C LYS A 23 -10.68 -23.58 -24.40
N ALA A 24 -10.74 -24.79 -24.95
CA ALA A 24 -11.05 -26.00 -24.18
C ALA A 24 -9.96 -26.35 -23.15
N GLN A 25 -8.67 -26.16 -23.50
CA GLN A 25 -7.58 -26.32 -22.55
C GLN A 25 -7.59 -25.24 -21.47
N GLN A 26 -8.00 -24.01 -21.80
CA GLN A 26 -8.12 -22.92 -20.84
C GLN A 26 -9.29 -23.16 -19.86
N GLU A 27 -10.45 -23.65 -20.32
CA GLU A 27 -11.54 -24.05 -19.41
C GLU A 27 -11.16 -25.21 -18.48
N LEU A 28 -10.40 -26.20 -18.98
CA LEU A 28 -9.96 -27.35 -18.17
C LEU A 28 -8.92 -26.94 -17.10
N ALA A 29 -8.08 -25.94 -17.39
CA ALA A 29 -7.12 -25.38 -16.44
C ALA A 29 -7.79 -24.53 -15.34
N LEU A 30 -8.97 -23.98 -15.61
CA LEU A 30 -9.72 -23.12 -14.69
C LEU A 30 -10.60 -23.90 -13.69
N ASN A 31 -10.86 -25.20 -13.90
CA ASN A 31 -11.73 -25.98 -13.01
C ASN A 31 -11.40 -27.49 -12.95
N PRO A 32 -10.39 -27.92 -12.16
CA PRO A 32 -9.87 -29.29 -12.20
C PRO A 32 -10.74 -30.35 -11.47
N HIS A 33 -11.92 -30.02 -10.95
CA HIS A 33 -12.72 -30.97 -10.17
C HIS A 33 -14.20 -31.02 -10.56
N ARG A 34 -14.54 -31.91 -11.49
CA ARG A 34 -15.87 -32.54 -11.55
C ARG A 34 -15.73 -34.07 -11.69
N PRO A 35 -15.78 -34.84 -10.61
CA PRO A 35 -16.15 -36.24 -10.71
C PRO A 35 -17.68 -36.39 -10.74
N LEU A 36 -18.16 -37.17 -11.72
CA LEU A 36 -19.49 -37.75 -11.79
C LEU A 36 -19.84 -38.45 -10.47
N ARG A 37 -20.65 -37.82 -9.60
CA ARG A 37 -21.42 -38.52 -8.55
C ARG A 37 -22.61 -37.68 -8.06
N SER A 38 -23.44 -37.29 -9.02
CA SER A 38 -24.78 -36.76 -8.79
C SER A 38 -25.73 -37.91 -8.52
N TRP A 39 -26.07 -38.14 -7.25
CA TRP A 39 -27.40 -38.60 -6.76
C TRP A 39 -27.42 -39.10 -5.30
N LEU A 40 -26.27 -39.32 -4.64
CA LEU A 40 -26.27 -39.79 -3.23
C LEU A 40 -26.10 -38.71 -2.15
N HIS A 41 -25.61 -37.51 -2.48
CA HIS A 41 -25.41 -36.45 -1.46
C HIS A 41 -26.69 -35.66 -1.13
N GLY A 42 -27.70 -35.67 -2.01
CA GLY A 42 -28.97 -34.98 -1.77
C GLY A 42 -29.82 -35.61 -0.66
N VAL A 43 -29.74 -36.94 -0.49
CA VAL A 43 -30.52 -37.65 0.53
C VAL A 43 -29.90 -37.50 1.92
N VAL A 44 -28.56 -37.45 2.02
CA VAL A 44 -27.85 -37.27 3.30
C VAL A 44 -28.05 -35.84 3.85
N ALA A 45 -28.04 -34.82 2.98
CA ALA A 45 -28.24 -33.43 3.41
C ALA A 45 -29.66 -33.17 3.97
N VAL A 46 -30.69 -33.84 3.44
CA VAL A 46 -32.08 -33.69 3.91
C VAL A 46 -32.31 -34.42 5.25
N VAL A 47 -31.68 -35.57 5.47
CA VAL A 47 -31.78 -36.32 6.74
C VAL A 47 -31.00 -35.62 7.87
N SER A 48 -29.87 -34.99 7.58
CA SER A 48 -29.12 -34.20 8.56
C SER A 48 -29.83 -32.90 8.95
N LEU A 49 -30.57 -32.26 8.02
CA LEU A 49 -31.32 -31.04 8.32
C LEU A 49 -32.56 -31.31 9.19
N LEU A 50 -33.20 -32.48 9.03
CA LEU A 50 -34.35 -32.90 9.84
C LEU A 50 -33.95 -33.35 11.26
N LEU A 51 -32.75 -33.92 11.46
CA LEU A 51 -32.25 -34.25 12.80
C LEU A 51 -31.80 -33.00 13.60
N VAL A 52 -31.41 -31.92 12.93
CA VAL A 52 -31.11 -30.64 13.59
C VAL A 52 -32.40 -29.90 13.99
N LEU A 53 -33.50 -30.01 13.23
CA LEU A 53 -34.78 -29.39 13.59
C LEU A 53 -35.54 -30.10 14.72
N VAL A 54 -35.35 -31.41 14.93
CA VAL A 54 -36.01 -32.15 16.02
C VAL A 54 -35.20 -32.13 17.33
N GLY A 55 -33.89 -31.80 17.27
CA GLY A 55 -33.05 -31.61 18.45
C GLY A 55 -33.17 -30.24 19.14
N LEU A 56 -33.94 -29.30 18.58
CA LEU A 56 -34.08 -27.93 19.07
C LEU A 56 -35.30 -27.70 19.98
N THR A 57 -36.07 -28.73 20.31
CA THR A 57 -37.19 -28.63 21.26
C THR A 57 -36.95 -29.48 22.50
N SER A 58 -36.03 -29.05 23.35
CA SER A 58 -36.05 -29.14 24.83
C SER A 58 -34.64 -29.04 25.38
N ILE A 59 -34.25 -27.85 25.85
CA ILE A 59 -33.55 -27.53 27.11
C ILE A 59 -33.43 -26.00 27.10
N SER A 60 -34.47 -25.33 27.62
CA SER A 60 -34.37 -23.93 28.01
C SER A 60 -33.70 -23.89 29.38
N SER A 61 -32.37 -23.99 29.40
CA SER A 61 -31.58 -23.60 30.57
C SER A 61 -31.02 -22.22 30.28
N SER A 62 -31.59 -21.21 30.93
CA SER A 62 -31.07 -19.84 30.96
C SER A 62 -29.74 -19.82 31.72
N ILE A 63 -28.66 -20.22 31.05
CA ILE A 63 -27.30 -19.87 31.46
C ILE A 63 -27.11 -18.44 31.01
N THR A 64 -27.43 -17.50 31.90
CA THR A 64 -26.90 -16.14 31.78
C THR A 64 -25.38 -16.26 31.88
N PRO A 65 -24.59 -15.81 30.87
CA PRO A 65 -23.17 -15.64 31.10
C PRO A 65 -23.03 -14.63 32.26
N PRO A 66 -22.09 -14.81 33.20
CA PRO A 66 -21.83 -13.78 34.19
C PRO A 66 -21.42 -12.52 33.41
N VAL A 67 -22.30 -11.53 33.41
CA VAL A 67 -21.93 -10.17 33.03
C VAL A 67 -20.86 -9.76 34.02
N SER A 68 -19.61 -9.74 33.56
CA SER A 68 -18.53 -9.09 34.29
C SER A 68 -18.91 -7.61 34.39
N SER A 69 -19.50 -7.22 35.52
CA SER A 69 -19.86 -5.85 35.86
C SER A 69 -18.65 -4.98 36.20
N ASN A 70 -17.43 -5.46 35.93
CA ASN A 70 -16.17 -4.79 36.27
C ASN A 70 -15.28 -4.49 35.05
N LEU A 71 -15.87 -4.24 33.89
CA LEU A 71 -15.17 -3.39 32.91
C LEU A 71 -15.34 -1.95 33.39
N SER A 72 -14.37 -1.48 34.17
CA SER A 72 -14.16 -0.04 34.29
C SER A 72 -14.16 0.54 32.86
N PRO A 73 -14.86 1.65 32.58
CA PRO A 73 -14.69 2.30 31.30
C PRO A 73 -13.19 2.48 31.06
N PRO A 74 -12.68 2.17 29.85
CA PRO A 74 -11.27 2.39 29.56
C PRO A 74 -10.93 3.80 30.02
N PRO A 75 -9.82 4.00 30.75
CA PRO A 75 -9.47 5.30 31.29
C PRO A 75 -9.64 6.33 30.18
N SER A 76 -10.33 7.43 30.49
CA SER A 76 -10.55 8.58 29.61
C SER A 76 -9.22 9.28 29.36
N THR A 77 -8.32 8.56 28.68
CA THR A 77 -7.11 9.12 28.13
C THR A 77 -7.60 10.09 27.06
N PRO A 78 -7.28 11.39 27.15
CA PRO A 78 -7.71 12.33 26.14
C PRO A 78 -7.31 11.78 24.77
N LEU A 79 -8.23 11.85 23.81
CA LEU A 79 -7.94 11.45 22.44
C LEU A 79 -6.69 12.24 22.01
N ASN A 80 -5.64 11.54 21.58
CA ASN A 80 -4.42 12.18 21.08
C ASN A 80 -4.67 12.67 19.65
N VAL A 81 -5.65 13.58 19.52
CA VAL A 81 -6.03 14.21 18.27
C VAL A 81 -5.04 15.34 18.03
N ARG A 82 -4.30 15.22 16.94
CA ARG A 82 -3.36 16.24 16.48
C ARG A 82 -3.86 16.77 15.14
N THR A 83 -3.73 18.07 14.95
CA THR A 83 -4.00 18.71 13.66
C THR A 83 -2.72 19.29 13.10
N VAL A 84 -2.62 19.36 11.78
CA VAL A 84 -1.51 20.04 11.10
C VAL A 84 -2.04 20.84 9.93
N TRP A 85 -1.47 22.02 9.77
CA TRP A 85 -1.59 22.85 8.59
C TRP A 85 -0.24 22.91 7.89
N VAL A 86 -0.21 22.61 6.58
CA VAL A 86 1.00 22.60 5.75
C VAL A 86 0.94 23.69 4.68
N VAL A 87 2.05 24.43 4.56
CA VAL A 87 2.33 25.37 3.47
C VAL A 87 3.53 24.86 2.70
N VAL A 88 3.41 24.78 1.37
CA VAL A 88 4.50 24.35 0.48
C VAL A 88 5.03 25.56 -0.27
N ASN A 89 6.35 25.66 -0.35
CA ASN A 89 7.07 26.65 -1.14
C ASN A 89 8.06 25.95 -2.07
N ARG A 90 8.60 26.70 -3.03
CA ARG A 90 9.64 26.23 -3.93
C ARG A 90 10.96 26.93 -3.62
N THR A 91 12.02 26.15 -3.48
CA THR A 91 13.40 26.67 -3.35
C THR A 91 13.89 27.24 -4.67
N VAL A 92 15.01 27.99 -4.62
CA VAL A 92 15.64 28.55 -5.83
C VAL A 92 16.02 27.47 -6.84
N ASP A 93 16.40 26.28 -6.35
CA ASP A 93 16.76 25.12 -7.17
C ASP A 93 15.54 24.32 -7.66
N GLY A 94 14.33 24.78 -7.34
CA GLY A 94 13.08 24.18 -7.81
C GLY A 94 12.55 23.03 -6.97
N GLN A 95 13.18 22.67 -5.84
CA GLN A 95 12.66 21.66 -4.93
C GLN A 95 11.49 22.20 -4.10
N LEU A 96 10.49 21.35 -3.85
CA LEU A 96 9.41 21.65 -2.92
C LEU A 96 9.90 21.51 -1.48
N VAL A 97 9.48 22.44 -0.63
CA VAL A 97 9.75 22.43 0.81
C VAL A 97 8.48 22.80 1.56
N ALA A 98 8.22 22.15 2.67
CA ALA A 98 7.05 22.40 3.48
C ALA A 98 7.38 23.06 4.82
N ALA A 99 6.41 23.82 5.33
CA ALA A 99 6.36 24.29 6.70
C ALA A 99 5.05 23.80 7.32
N ALA A 100 5.13 23.23 8.53
CA ALA A 100 3.97 22.75 9.26
C ALA A 100 3.70 23.59 10.52
N THR A 101 2.42 23.86 10.75
CA THR A 101 1.91 24.43 12.01
C THR A 101 0.96 23.42 12.64
N PHE A 102 1.24 23.01 13.88
CA PHE A 102 0.46 22.01 14.59
C PHE A 102 -0.62 22.62 15.48
N ASP A 103 -1.61 21.79 15.81
CA ASP A 103 -2.64 22.06 16.82
C ASP A 103 -3.46 23.33 16.48
N VAL A 104 -3.69 23.52 15.17
CA VAL A 104 -4.51 24.59 14.59
C VAL A 104 -5.99 24.21 14.71
N ALA A 105 -6.81 25.14 15.21
CA ALA A 105 -8.24 24.93 15.42
C ALA A 105 -9.10 25.15 14.15
N ALA A 106 -8.64 26.03 13.25
CA ALA A 106 -9.32 26.33 12.01
C ALA A 106 -8.87 25.38 10.91
N ASP A 107 -9.84 24.81 10.21
CA ASP A 107 -9.66 23.83 9.15
C ASP A 107 -9.67 24.51 7.76
N THR A 108 -9.38 25.82 7.70
CA THR A 108 -9.50 26.61 6.47
C THR A 108 -8.30 26.37 5.54
N ILE A 109 -8.59 25.91 4.32
CA ILE A 109 -7.61 25.66 3.26
C ILE A 109 -8.07 26.41 2.02
N ASP A 110 -7.20 27.21 1.41
CA ASP A 110 -7.53 28.01 0.22
C ASP A 110 -6.53 27.85 -0.95
N GLY A 111 -5.48 27.04 -0.80
CA GLY A 111 -4.43 26.82 -1.80
C GLY A 111 -3.42 27.97 -1.93
N SER A 112 -3.62 29.11 -1.25
CA SER A 112 -2.78 30.31 -1.34
C SER A 112 -2.02 30.61 -0.06
N THR A 113 -2.65 30.38 1.08
CA THR A 113 -2.07 30.46 2.42
C THR A 113 -1.83 29.07 3.00
N SER A 114 -2.55 28.06 2.47
CA SER A 114 -2.61 26.69 2.95
C SER A 114 -2.70 25.69 1.80
N HIS A 115 -1.85 24.67 1.80
CA HIS A 115 -1.89 23.62 0.78
C HIS A 115 -2.51 22.32 1.29
N ALA A 116 -2.37 22.02 2.58
CA ALA A 116 -3.05 20.88 3.20
C ALA A 116 -3.40 21.13 4.67
N TYR A 117 -4.49 20.52 5.13
CA TYR A 117 -4.85 20.39 6.53
C TYR A 117 -5.21 18.94 6.80
N ALA A 118 -4.70 18.42 7.91
CA ALA A 118 -5.02 17.07 8.35
C ALA A 118 -5.27 16.99 9.86
N THR A 119 -6.12 16.03 10.23
CA THR A 119 -6.40 15.63 11.61
C THR A 119 -6.07 14.17 11.75
N PHE A 120 -5.29 13.82 12.77
CA PHE A 120 -4.94 12.44 13.08
C PHE A 120 -5.38 12.10 14.50
N ASN A 121 -6.13 11.01 14.64
CA ASN A 121 -6.54 10.43 15.90
C ASN A 121 -5.92 9.05 16.04
N ASP A 122 -4.88 8.95 16.87
CA ASP A 122 -4.25 7.66 17.14
C ASP A 122 -5.03 6.86 18.19
N SER A 123 -6.03 6.11 17.73
CA SER A 123 -6.91 5.31 18.59
C SER A 123 -6.62 3.80 18.54
N VAL A 124 -5.49 3.37 17.95
CA VAL A 124 -5.10 1.94 17.88
C VAL A 124 -5.14 1.25 19.24
N PRO A 125 -4.60 1.82 20.35
CA PRO A 125 -4.65 1.15 21.65
C PRO A 125 -6.07 0.97 22.21
N ARG A 126 -7.05 1.75 21.74
CA ARG A 126 -8.43 1.73 22.25
C ARG A 126 -9.35 0.87 21.38
N ILE A 127 -9.28 1.05 20.06
CA ILE A 127 -10.25 0.47 19.12
C ILE A 127 -9.60 -0.30 17.97
N GLY A 128 -8.28 -0.40 17.93
CA GLY A 128 -7.55 -1.08 16.84
C GLY A 128 -7.37 -0.25 15.57
N TRP A 129 -7.85 0.99 15.52
CA TRP A 129 -7.76 1.87 14.34
C TRP A 129 -7.23 3.24 14.72
N SER A 130 -6.29 3.76 13.94
CA SER A 130 -6.03 5.20 13.87
C SER A 130 -6.86 5.79 12.73
N GLN A 131 -7.26 7.05 12.85
CA GLN A 131 -8.00 7.73 11.79
C GLN A 131 -7.25 8.98 11.34
N LEU A 132 -7.06 9.11 10.03
CA LEU A 132 -6.49 10.29 9.38
C LEU A 132 -7.58 10.89 8.49
N TRP A 133 -7.86 12.19 8.69
CA TRP A 133 -8.64 12.98 7.75
C TRP A 133 -7.72 14.02 7.16
N LEU A 134 -7.66 14.07 5.83
CA LEU A 134 -6.76 14.96 5.12
C LEU A 134 -7.51 15.65 3.98
N ARG A 135 -7.25 16.94 3.83
CA ARG A 135 -7.66 17.71 2.66
C ARG A 135 -6.43 18.45 2.15
N ALA A 136 -6.28 18.46 0.84
CA ALA A 136 -5.29 19.27 0.16
C ALA A 136 -5.97 20.02 -0.98
N THR A 137 -5.50 21.22 -1.29
CA THR A 137 -6.11 22.07 -2.31
C THR A 137 -4.99 22.74 -3.11
N PRO A 138 -4.98 22.58 -4.44
CA PRO A 138 -4.02 23.30 -5.28
C PRO A 138 -4.30 24.79 -5.21
N ALA A 139 -3.27 25.61 -5.40
CA ALA A 139 -3.44 27.02 -5.69
C ALA A 139 -4.41 27.22 -6.87
N SER A 140 -5.05 28.38 -6.97
CA SER A 140 -6.09 28.69 -7.95
C SER A 140 -5.69 28.50 -9.43
N SER A 141 -4.42 28.28 -9.73
CA SER A 141 -3.97 27.86 -11.06
C SER A 141 -4.28 26.38 -11.33
N ASN A 142 -4.96 26.09 -12.45
CA ASN A 142 -5.10 24.73 -12.97
C ASN A 142 -3.82 24.25 -13.66
N SER A 143 -2.70 24.18 -12.91
CA SER A 143 -1.41 23.70 -13.42
C SER A 143 -1.00 22.38 -12.76
N SER A 144 -0.26 21.54 -13.48
CA SER A 144 0.34 20.32 -12.92
C SER A 144 1.27 20.63 -11.75
N ASP A 145 1.88 21.82 -11.75
CA ASP A 145 2.71 22.28 -10.63
C ASP A 145 1.88 22.53 -9.36
N ALA A 146 0.80 23.30 -9.45
CA ALA A 146 -0.10 23.54 -8.31
C ALA A 146 -0.73 22.24 -7.79
N PHE A 147 -1.04 21.31 -8.70
CA PHE A 147 -1.48 19.97 -8.32
C PHE A 147 -0.40 19.21 -7.55
N ASN A 148 0.84 19.16 -8.06
CA ASN A 148 1.96 18.49 -7.39
C ASN A 148 2.26 19.13 -6.03
N GLN A 149 2.16 20.46 -5.88
CA GLN A 149 2.31 21.14 -4.59
C GLN A 149 1.25 20.70 -3.58
N ALA A 150 -0.02 20.57 -3.99
CA ALA A 150 -1.07 20.06 -3.11
C ALA A 150 -0.84 18.59 -2.72
N MET A 151 -0.41 17.75 -3.67
CA MET A 151 -0.11 16.35 -3.39
C MET A 151 1.10 16.20 -2.46
N TYR A 152 2.14 17.01 -2.66
CA TYR A 152 3.28 17.09 -1.74
C TYR A 152 2.86 17.52 -0.35
N ALA A 153 2.01 18.55 -0.22
CA ALA A 153 1.48 19.00 1.05
C ALA A 153 0.68 17.91 1.76
N ALA A 154 -0.11 17.14 1.01
CA ALA A 154 -0.85 15.99 1.52
C ALA A 154 0.10 14.93 2.10
N GLY A 155 1.11 14.53 1.33
CA GLY A 155 2.13 13.59 1.78
C GLY A 155 2.82 14.07 3.06
N TYR A 156 3.26 15.33 3.07
CA TYR A 156 3.93 15.91 4.23
C TYR A 156 3.04 15.91 5.48
N ALA A 157 1.77 16.32 5.34
CA ALA A 157 0.82 16.33 6.46
C ALA A 157 0.60 14.93 7.04
N GLU A 158 0.46 13.91 6.18
CA GLU A 158 0.36 12.51 6.59
C GLU A 158 1.64 12.05 7.31
N GLY A 159 2.81 12.27 6.71
CA GLY A 159 4.10 11.87 7.29
C GLY A 159 4.34 12.51 8.65
N ALA A 160 4.04 13.80 8.77
CA ALA A 160 4.20 14.57 9.99
C ALA A 160 3.31 14.05 11.13
N LEU A 161 2.02 13.79 10.84
CA LEU A 161 1.07 13.34 11.87
C LEU A 161 1.21 11.85 12.22
N THR A 162 1.63 11.02 11.26
CA THR A 162 1.62 9.56 11.41
C THR A 162 3.01 8.94 11.55
N HIS A 163 4.08 9.76 11.65
CA HIS A 163 5.48 9.32 11.70
C HIS A 163 5.72 8.12 12.61
N ARG A 164 5.14 8.12 13.81
CA ARG A 164 5.32 7.01 14.77
C ARG A 164 4.74 5.69 14.26
N ARG A 165 3.56 5.74 13.65
CA ARG A 165 2.90 4.56 13.05
C ARG A 165 3.60 4.11 11.79
N ILE A 166 4.12 5.04 10.97
CA ILE A 166 4.96 4.71 9.82
C ILE A 166 6.23 3.97 10.28
N HIS A 167 6.91 4.46 11.32
CA HIS A 167 8.13 3.82 11.84
C HIS A 167 7.86 2.38 12.35
N GLU A 168 6.83 2.22 13.19
CA GLU A 168 6.39 0.92 13.69
C GLU A 168 6.02 -0.02 12.53
N HIS A 169 5.27 0.47 11.54
CA HIS A 169 4.84 -0.32 10.38
C HIS A 169 6.02 -0.72 9.50
N TYR A 170 6.94 0.19 9.21
CA TYR A 170 8.17 -0.10 8.46
C TYR A 170 8.92 -1.29 9.04
N TRP A 171 9.22 -1.26 10.34
CA TRP A 171 9.98 -2.35 10.96
C TRP A 171 9.23 -3.67 11.04
N ASN A 172 7.91 -3.62 11.26
CA ASN A 172 7.07 -4.81 11.23
C ASN A 172 7.07 -5.46 9.83
N THR A 173 6.84 -4.66 8.78
CA THR A 173 6.79 -5.12 7.39
C THR A 173 8.16 -5.58 6.89
N ARG A 174 9.23 -4.84 7.21
CA ARG A 174 10.60 -5.23 6.86
C ARG A 174 11.01 -6.54 7.53
N SER A 175 10.71 -6.70 8.82
CA SER A 175 10.99 -7.94 9.55
C SER A 175 10.17 -9.12 9.04
N TYR A 176 8.98 -8.87 8.50
CA TYR A 176 8.14 -9.90 7.90
C TYR A 176 8.73 -10.45 6.60
N PHE A 177 9.19 -9.59 5.68
CA PHE A 177 9.73 -10.03 4.39
C PHE A 177 11.19 -10.48 4.47
N PHE A 178 12.01 -9.83 5.30
CA PHE A 178 13.45 -10.07 5.32
C PHE A 178 13.96 -10.66 6.64
N GLY A 179 13.06 -10.97 7.58
CA GLY A 179 13.41 -11.50 8.89
C GLY A 179 13.90 -10.40 9.85
N ARG A 180 13.57 -10.58 11.13
CA ARG A 180 14.04 -9.69 12.21
C ARG A 180 15.57 -9.72 12.38
N VAL A 181 16.16 -10.90 12.20
CA VAL A 181 17.61 -11.10 12.12
C VAL A 181 17.89 -11.66 10.71
N PRO A 182 18.17 -10.79 9.73
CA PRO A 182 18.25 -11.20 8.33
C PRO A 182 19.48 -12.06 8.09
N THR A 183 19.29 -13.19 7.40
CA THR A 183 20.40 -14.01 6.88
C THR A 183 21.02 -13.35 5.64
N ALA A 184 22.15 -13.86 5.17
CA ALA A 184 22.78 -13.38 3.92
C ALA A 184 21.81 -13.44 2.71
N ILE A 185 20.96 -14.47 2.64
CA ILE A 185 19.99 -14.59 1.55
C ILE A 185 18.84 -13.57 1.68
N ASN A 186 18.42 -13.22 2.91
CA ASN A 186 17.43 -12.16 3.12
C ASN A 186 17.98 -10.79 2.72
N LEU A 187 19.23 -10.49 3.09
CA LEU A 187 19.90 -9.24 2.71
C LEU A 187 20.06 -9.13 1.18
N ALA A 188 20.44 -10.23 0.53
CA ALA A 188 20.55 -10.27 -0.93
C ALA A 188 19.18 -10.08 -1.61
N SER A 189 18.12 -10.69 -1.08
CA SER A 189 16.75 -10.48 -1.56
C SER A 189 16.31 -9.01 -1.41
N ALA A 190 16.52 -8.43 -0.23
CA ALA A 190 16.21 -7.01 0.02
C ALA A 190 16.96 -6.09 -0.95
N ALA A 191 18.27 -6.29 -1.13
CA ALA A 191 19.07 -5.47 -2.05
C ALA A 191 18.54 -5.50 -3.48
N ARG A 192 18.07 -6.66 -3.96
CA ARG A 192 17.52 -6.82 -5.31
C ARG A 192 16.16 -6.18 -5.48
N VAL A 193 15.30 -6.26 -4.46
CA VAL A 193 14.03 -5.54 -4.44
C VAL A 193 14.27 -4.03 -4.46
N TYR A 194 15.16 -3.52 -3.61
CA TYR A 194 15.45 -2.08 -3.56
C TYR A 194 16.07 -1.59 -4.87
N ASP A 195 16.95 -2.37 -5.51
CA ASP A 195 17.46 -2.06 -6.85
C ASP A 195 16.36 -2.01 -7.92
N PHE A 196 15.36 -2.90 -7.85
CA PHE A 196 14.21 -2.84 -8.74
C PHE A 196 13.35 -1.59 -8.48
N LEU A 197 13.02 -1.30 -7.22
CA LEU A 197 12.23 -0.12 -6.83
C LEU A 197 12.91 1.18 -7.27
N ASP A 198 14.23 1.27 -7.08
CA ASP A 198 15.05 2.40 -7.50
C ASP A 198 15.04 2.60 -9.03
N ARG A 199 15.21 1.52 -9.80
CA ARG A 199 15.09 1.58 -11.27
C ARG A 199 13.68 1.96 -11.70
N ASN A 200 12.65 1.46 -11.02
CA ASN A 200 11.26 1.75 -11.32
C ASN A 200 10.91 3.21 -11.07
N VAL A 201 11.25 3.77 -9.90
CA VAL A 201 10.93 5.17 -9.58
C VAL A 201 11.69 6.16 -10.49
N ARG A 202 12.94 5.86 -10.85
CA ARG A 202 13.68 6.65 -11.85
C ARG A 202 13.02 6.60 -13.23
N TRP A 203 12.55 5.43 -13.66
CA TRP A 203 11.84 5.28 -14.92
C TRP A 203 10.52 6.09 -14.89
N LEU A 204 9.73 5.99 -13.82
CA LEU A 204 8.50 6.78 -13.66
C LEU A 204 8.78 8.29 -13.75
N ARG A 205 9.78 8.79 -13.02
CA ARG A 205 10.19 10.20 -13.09
C ARG A 205 10.61 10.62 -14.50
N SER A 206 11.30 9.74 -15.24
CA SER A 206 11.68 10.03 -16.62
C SER A 206 10.45 10.19 -17.53
N GLN A 207 9.44 9.34 -17.38
CA GLN A 207 8.21 9.41 -18.18
C GLN A 207 7.39 10.66 -17.83
N VAL A 208 7.30 10.99 -16.54
CA VAL A 208 6.67 12.23 -16.05
C VAL A 208 7.40 13.47 -16.59
N ALA A 209 8.72 13.44 -16.73
CA ALA A 209 9.49 14.57 -17.27
C ALA A 209 9.31 14.75 -18.79
N THR A 210 9.12 13.66 -19.53
CA THR A 210 9.03 13.68 -21.00
C THR A 210 7.61 13.60 -21.54
N MET A 211 6.58 13.77 -20.68
CA MET A 211 5.16 13.42 -20.93
C MET A 211 4.79 13.39 -22.42
N ASP A 212 4.38 12.23 -22.91
CA ASP A 212 3.74 12.17 -24.23
C ASP A 212 2.46 12.99 -24.17
N THR A 213 2.30 13.91 -25.12
CA THR A 213 1.11 14.75 -25.28
C THR A 213 -0.19 13.94 -25.27
N ASN A 214 -0.18 12.68 -25.74
CA ASN A 214 -1.36 11.81 -25.78
C ASN A 214 -1.77 11.28 -24.39
N ASP A 215 -0.84 11.16 -23.45
CA ASP A 215 -1.05 10.58 -22.11
C ASP A 215 -0.82 11.60 -20.99
N THR A 216 -0.93 12.89 -21.30
CA THR A 216 -0.63 14.00 -20.38
C THR A 216 -1.37 13.87 -19.04
N LEU A 217 -2.66 13.50 -19.05
CA LEU A 217 -3.43 13.33 -17.81
C LEU A 217 -2.92 12.14 -16.97
N HIS A 218 -2.59 11.03 -17.61
CA HIS A 218 -2.04 9.87 -16.92
C HIS A 218 -0.72 10.23 -16.22
N TRP A 219 0.22 10.83 -16.96
CA TRP A 219 1.51 11.22 -16.41
C TRP A 219 1.43 12.36 -15.38
N ALA A 220 0.45 13.26 -15.50
CA ALA A 220 0.17 14.25 -14.45
C ALA A 220 -0.27 13.58 -13.14
N MET A 221 -1.12 12.55 -13.19
CA MET A 221 -1.53 11.81 -12.00
C MET A 221 -0.37 11.02 -11.38
N VAL A 222 0.46 10.38 -12.21
CA VAL A 222 1.69 9.71 -11.75
C VAL A 222 2.63 10.73 -11.08
N GLY A 223 2.79 11.92 -11.67
CA GLY A 223 3.55 13.01 -11.08
C GLY A 223 3.02 13.44 -9.71
N GLY A 224 1.71 13.52 -9.54
CA GLY A 224 1.07 13.81 -8.25
C GLY A 224 1.32 12.72 -7.19
N VAL A 225 1.25 11.44 -7.57
CA VAL A 225 1.56 10.32 -6.66
C VAL A 225 3.02 10.37 -6.20
N LEU A 226 3.95 10.65 -7.12
CA LEU A 226 5.37 10.82 -6.78
C LEU A 226 5.59 12.04 -5.87
N ALA A 227 4.89 13.15 -6.11
CA ALA A 227 4.97 14.33 -5.25
C ALA A 227 4.42 14.04 -3.84
N GLN A 228 3.33 13.28 -3.72
CA GLN A 228 2.81 12.84 -2.43
C GLN A 228 3.79 11.93 -1.70
N LEU A 229 4.45 10.99 -2.39
CA LEU A 229 5.50 10.16 -1.81
C LEU A 229 6.67 11.01 -1.31
N GLU A 230 7.11 12.00 -2.08
CA GLU A 230 8.19 12.91 -1.69
C GLU A 230 7.83 13.71 -0.43
N GLY A 231 6.62 14.27 -0.40
CA GLY A 231 6.09 14.95 0.77
C GLY A 231 6.02 14.03 1.99
N LEU A 232 5.57 12.78 1.82
CA LEU A 232 5.49 11.78 2.88
C LEU A 232 6.86 11.46 3.49
N VAL A 233 7.88 11.29 2.63
CA VAL A 233 9.27 11.10 3.07
C VAL A 233 9.76 12.29 3.89
N GLN A 234 9.56 13.52 3.39
CA GLN A 234 10.00 14.71 4.12
C GLN A 234 9.25 14.87 5.45
N GLY A 235 7.91 14.78 5.43
CA GLY A 235 7.07 14.92 6.62
C GLY A 235 7.38 13.88 7.69
N TYR A 236 7.63 12.63 7.31
CA TYR A 236 8.11 11.58 8.22
C TYR A 236 9.45 11.99 8.84
N ASN A 237 10.43 12.33 8.00
CA ASN A 237 11.78 12.58 8.48
C ASN A 237 11.86 13.83 9.35
N ASP A 238 11.11 14.88 9.07
CA ASP A 238 11.15 16.11 9.86
C ASP A 238 10.54 15.94 11.26
N HIS A 239 9.69 14.92 11.47
CA HIS A 239 8.95 14.72 12.73
C HIS A 239 9.22 13.39 13.42
N ARG A 240 10.04 12.51 12.84
CA ARG A 240 10.42 11.24 13.46
C ARG A 240 11.02 11.44 14.85
N GLY A 241 10.85 10.45 15.73
CA GLY A 241 11.49 10.47 17.04
C GLY A 241 13.01 10.57 16.92
N VAL A 242 13.68 11.13 17.93
CA VAL A 242 15.15 11.28 17.94
C VAL A 242 15.87 9.94 17.79
N GLU A 243 15.27 8.86 18.29
CA GLU A 243 15.81 7.50 18.16
C GLU A 243 15.29 6.74 16.93
N ASP A 244 14.31 7.30 16.21
CA ASP A 244 13.76 6.68 15.01
C ASP A 244 14.72 6.89 13.83
N SER A 245 15.04 5.81 13.12
CA SER A 245 15.81 5.87 11.88
C SER A 245 15.10 6.73 10.83
N SER A 246 15.88 7.54 10.11
CA SER A 246 15.37 8.16 8.88
C SER A 246 14.96 7.09 7.87
N LEU A 247 13.87 7.34 7.14
CA LEU A 247 13.42 6.46 6.06
C LEU A 247 13.63 7.15 4.72
N SER A 248 14.21 6.43 3.76
CA SER A 248 14.38 6.91 2.40
C SER A 248 13.08 6.81 1.58
N GLU A 249 13.07 7.40 0.38
CA GLU A 249 11.99 7.18 -0.60
C GLU A 249 11.78 5.69 -0.89
N LEU A 250 12.87 4.91 -1.00
CA LEU A 250 12.77 3.48 -1.27
C LEU A 250 12.21 2.69 -0.09
N ASP A 251 12.42 3.15 1.14
CA ASP A 251 11.83 2.54 2.34
C ASP A 251 10.31 2.73 2.38
N LEU A 252 9.82 3.91 2.03
CA LEU A 252 8.38 4.18 1.96
C LEU A 252 7.75 3.60 0.70
N LEU A 253 8.47 3.53 -0.41
CA LEU A 253 8.02 2.82 -1.61
C LEU A 253 7.92 1.31 -1.34
N PHE A 254 8.85 0.74 -0.56
CA PHE A 254 8.77 -0.64 -0.08
C PHE A 254 7.49 -0.88 0.74
N LEU A 255 7.11 0.03 1.63
CA LEU A 255 5.84 -0.07 2.36
C LEU A 255 4.63 -0.07 1.43
N ASN A 256 4.63 0.81 0.42
CA ASN A 256 3.56 0.89 -0.57
C ASN A 256 3.52 -0.33 -1.51
N ALA A 257 4.62 -1.08 -1.61
CA ALA A 257 4.75 -2.28 -2.43
C ALA A 257 4.45 -3.58 -1.67
N ASP A 258 3.94 -3.54 -0.41
CA ASP A 258 3.66 -4.74 0.41
C ASP A 258 2.87 -5.82 -0.34
N GLY A 259 1.90 -5.42 -1.19
CA GLY A 259 1.13 -6.34 -2.04
C GLY A 259 1.94 -6.96 -3.19
N ASP A 260 2.92 -6.25 -3.74
CA ASP A 260 3.78 -6.70 -4.84
C ASP A 260 4.98 -7.52 -4.36
N MET A 261 5.36 -7.39 -3.09
CA MET A 261 6.56 -7.97 -2.50
C MET A 261 6.72 -9.48 -2.75
N PRO A 262 5.71 -10.35 -2.60
CA PRO A 262 5.87 -11.78 -2.89
C PRO A 262 6.33 -12.05 -4.33
N ASN A 263 5.81 -11.28 -5.29
CA ASN A 263 6.13 -11.44 -6.71
C ASN A 263 7.49 -10.82 -7.05
N LEU A 264 7.80 -9.66 -6.47
CA LEU A 264 9.09 -9.00 -6.64
C LEU A 264 10.23 -9.85 -6.08
N ILE A 265 10.08 -10.42 -4.89
CA ILE A 265 11.06 -11.34 -4.30
C ILE A 265 11.27 -12.54 -5.22
N ALA A 266 10.18 -13.19 -5.67
CA ALA A 266 10.28 -14.36 -6.53
C ALA A 266 11.04 -14.08 -7.84
N ARG A 267 10.80 -12.92 -8.46
CA ARG A 267 11.33 -12.58 -9.80
C ARG A 267 12.72 -11.95 -9.77
N THR A 268 13.10 -11.32 -8.67
CA THR A 268 14.42 -10.68 -8.56
C THR A 268 15.51 -11.63 -8.07
N MET A 269 15.12 -12.78 -7.50
CA MET A 269 16.03 -13.85 -7.10
C MET A 269 16.67 -14.54 -8.31
N PRO A 270 17.97 -14.90 -8.25
CA PRO A 270 18.65 -15.56 -9.35
C PRO A 270 18.04 -16.94 -9.64
N PRO A 271 18.06 -17.42 -10.90
CA PRO A 271 17.55 -18.75 -11.27
C PRO A 271 18.24 -19.92 -10.54
N ALA A 272 19.45 -19.67 -10.02
CA ALA A 272 20.23 -20.63 -9.24
C ALA A 272 19.80 -20.75 -7.77
N ALA A 273 18.88 -19.89 -7.30
CA ALA A 273 18.19 -20.16 -6.03
C ALA A 273 17.24 -21.32 -6.27
N ASP A 274 17.41 -22.42 -5.52
CA ASP A 274 16.50 -23.55 -5.68
C ASP A 274 15.05 -23.15 -5.35
N ALA A 275 14.10 -23.88 -5.91
CA ALA A 275 12.67 -23.58 -5.76
C ALA A 275 12.24 -23.55 -4.28
N ALA A 276 12.91 -24.32 -3.40
CA ALA A 276 12.66 -24.32 -1.97
C ALA A 276 13.09 -23.00 -1.30
N THR A 277 14.23 -22.45 -1.71
CA THR A 277 14.75 -21.16 -1.26
C THR A 277 13.83 -20.04 -1.70
N VAL A 278 13.43 -20.01 -2.97
CA VAL A 278 12.44 -19.04 -3.47
C VAL A 278 11.12 -19.18 -2.72
N THR A 279 10.60 -20.40 -2.54
CA THR A 279 9.36 -20.64 -1.79
C THR A 279 9.48 -20.14 -0.34
N SER A 280 10.61 -20.38 0.33
CA SER A 280 10.85 -19.92 1.71
C SER A 280 10.91 -18.40 1.85
N LEU A 281 11.39 -17.68 0.83
CA LEU A 281 11.48 -16.22 0.81
C LEU A 281 10.17 -15.55 0.38
N THR A 282 9.39 -16.23 -0.47
CA THR A 282 8.06 -15.75 -0.89
C THR A 282 7.00 -16.04 0.16
N LYS A 283 7.24 -16.98 1.07
CA LYS A 283 6.31 -17.31 2.14
C LYS A 283 6.50 -16.32 3.30
N PRO A 284 5.45 -15.57 3.66
CA PRO A 284 5.38 -14.83 4.91
C PRO A 284 5.97 -15.56 6.11
N SER A 285 6.72 -14.88 6.96
CA SER A 285 7.05 -15.45 8.28
C SER A 285 5.74 -15.80 9.00
N THR A 286 5.57 -17.08 9.36
CA THR A 286 4.40 -17.56 10.11
C THR A 286 4.44 -17.12 11.58
N SER A 287 5.53 -16.50 12.03
CA SER A 287 5.62 -15.90 13.37
C SER A 287 4.87 -14.57 13.48
N ASN A 288 4.58 -13.93 12.34
CA ASN A 288 4.03 -12.58 12.25
C ASN A 288 2.74 -12.61 11.42
N PHE A 289 1.75 -13.38 11.87
CA PHE A 289 0.44 -13.46 11.22
C PHE A 289 -0.15 -12.05 11.02
N LYS A 290 -0.53 -11.74 9.78
CA LYS A 290 -1.33 -10.56 9.45
C LYS A 290 -2.76 -10.75 9.99
N CYS A 291 -3.20 -9.88 10.89
CA CYS A 291 -4.49 -9.23 10.69
C CYS A 291 -4.19 -8.03 9.80
N SER A 292 -4.31 -8.18 8.48
CA SER A 292 -4.28 -7.03 7.58
C SER A 292 -5.52 -6.18 7.90
N ALA A 293 -5.27 -4.94 8.31
CA ALA A 293 -6.25 -3.87 8.33
C ALA A 293 -6.64 -3.48 6.90
#